data_AF-A0A3A6PIG5-F1
#
_entry.id   AF-A0A3A6PIG5-F1
#
_cell.length_a   1.000
_cell.length_b   1.000
_cell.length_c   1.000
_cell.angle_alpha   90.00
_cell.angle_beta   90.00
_cell.angle_gamma   90.00
#
_symmetry.space_group_name_H-M   'P 1'
#
loop_
_entity.id
_entity.type
_entity.pdbx_description
1 polymer ?
#
loop_
_entity_poly.entity_id
_entity_poly.type
_entity_poly.pdbx_seq_one_letter_code
_entity_poly.pdbx_strand_id
1 'polypeptide(L)'
;MKWIPAAKSGKWWAIAAGSTLIAGAALWLIRFVHMGQTFTGVHAFRMLLLAAGVSFAFSAAGWFGARWLWGISNGGFIAGLAAMALLGSDKNGWEDLISFLSFLLVTVGGIAIGIVVEVVAAVLRYKKTR
;
A
#
# COMPACT_ATOMS: atom_id res chain seq x y z
N MET A 1 17.06 5.27 11.73
CA MET A 1 15.98 5.75 10.84
C MET A 1 16.00 7.28 10.71
N LYS A 2 17.07 7.89 10.16
CA LYS A 2 17.15 9.36 10.02
C LYS A 2 16.28 9.92 8.86
N TRP A 3 15.78 9.05 7.99
CA TRP A 3 15.04 9.43 6.79
C TRP A 3 13.51 9.42 6.96
N ILE A 4 12.98 8.70 7.95
CA ILE A 4 11.54 8.68 8.24
C ILE A 4 11.16 9.97 8.97
N PRO A 5 10.14 10.73 8.54
CA PRO A 5 9.75 11.96 9.21
C PRO A 5 9.43 11.78 10.70
N ALA A 6 9.53 12.87 11.45
CA ALA A 6 9.06 12.92 12.83
C ALA A 6 7.54 12.67 12.89
N ALA A 7 7.06 12.10 13.99
CA ALA A 7 5.63 11.99 14.24
C ALA A 7 5.00 13.40 14.22
N LYS A 8 3.74 13.48 13.77
CA LYS A 8 2.98 14.71 13.57
C LYS A 8 3.55 15.72 12.55
N SER A 9 4.61 15.36 11.80
CA SER A 9 5.17 16.24 10.77
C SER A 9 4.27 16.35 9.54
N GLY A 10 4.10 17.57 9.00
CA GLY A 10 3.38 17.78 7.73
C GLY A 10 3.99 17.05 6.52
N LYS A 11 5.26 16.62 6.61
CA LYS A 11 5.94 15.83 5.58
C LYS A 11 5.22 14.50 5.27
N TRP A 12 4.46 13.95 6.23
CA TRP A 12 3.67 12.74 6.00
C TRP A 12 2.59 12.93 4.93
N TRP A 13 2.00 14.13 4.83
CA TRP A 13 1.00 14.41 3.81
C TRP A 13 1.63 14.59 2.43
N ALA A 14 2.84 15.14 2.36
CA ALA A 14 3.63 15.16 1.13
C ALA A 14 3.99 13.74 0.66
N ILE A 15 4.36 12.85 1.60
CA ILE A 15 4.57 11.42 1.31
C ILE A 15 3.26 10.79 0.82
N ALA A 16 2.12 11.05 1.47
CA ALA A 16 0.83 10.52 1.05
C ALA A 16 0.49 10.90 -0.39
N ALA A 17 0.66 12.18 -0.75
CA ALA A 17 0.43 12.69 -2.09
C ALA A 17 1.39 12.04 -3.11
N GLY A 18 2.69 11.98 -2.80
CA GLY A 18 3.68 11.32 -3.66
C GLY A 18 3.40 9.83 -3.86
N SER A 19 3.13 9.10 -2.78
CA SER A 19 2.75 7.69 -2.79
C SER A 19 1.48 7.44 -3.58
N THR A 20 0.50 8.35 -3.52
CA THR A 20 -0.74 8.25 -4.31
C THR A 20 -0.44 8.24 -5.81
N LEU A 21 0.41 9.16 -6.27
CA LEU A 21 0.77 9.24 -7.68
C LEU A 21 1.58 8.03 -8.13
N ILE A 22 2.55 7.60 -7.32
CA ILE A 22 3.40 6.44 -7.62
C ILE A 22 2.56 5.15 -7.66
N ALA A 23 1.74 4.91 -6.63
CA ALA A 23 0.89 3.74 -6.54
C ALA A 23 -0.21 3.73 -7.62
N GLY A 24 -0.81 4.89 -7.91
CA GLY A 24 -1.78 5.06 -8.98
C GLY A 24 -1.17 4.74 -10.34
N ALA A 25 0.02 5.29 -10.63
CA ALA A 25 0.75 4.98 -11.85
C ALA A 25 1.09 3.48 -11.95
N ALA A 26 1.52 2.84 -10.86
CA ALA A 26 1.80 1.41 -10.84
C ALA A 26 0.54 0.57 -11.15
N LEU A 27 -0.60 0.90 -10.53
CA LEU A 27 -1.87 0.24 -10.82
C LEU A 27 -2.28 0.39 -12.28
N TRP A 28 -2.13 1.59 -12.85
CA TRP A 28 -2.43 1.84 -14.26
C TRP A 28 -1.51 1.05 -15.20
N LEU A 29 -0.20 1.02 -14.93
CA LEU A 29 0.75 0.25 -15.71
C LEU A 29 0.42 -1.24 -15.67
N ILE A 30 0.09 -1.79 -14.50
CA ILE A 30 -0.29 -3.20 -14.38
C ILE A 30 -1.59 -3.45 -15.15
N ARG A 31 -2.63 -2.65 -14.91
CA ARG A 31 -3.97 -2.93 -15.47
C ARG A 31 -4.09 -2.64 -16.97
N PHE A 32 -3.64 -1.48 -17.42
CA PHE A 32 -3.87 -1.03 -18.79
C PHE A 32 -2.73 -1.43 -19.72
N VAL A 33 -1.49 -1.46 -19.23
CA VAL A 33 -0.33 -1.79 -20.08
C VAL A 33 -0.02 -3.28 -20.02
N HIS A 34 0.18 -3.84 -18.82
CA HIS A 34 0.60 -5.23 -18.67
C HIS A 34 -0.55 -6.22 -18.93
N MET A 35 -1.73 -6.00 -18.34
CA MET A 35 -2.90 -6.86 -18.52
C MET A 35 -3.75 -6.50 -19.75
N GLY A 36 -3.43 -5.40 -20.44
CA GLY A 36 -4.09 -4.98 -21.67
C GLY A 36 -5.59 -4.65 -21.52
N GLN A 37 -6.06 -4.28 -20.32
CA GLN A 37 -7.44 -3.86 -20.13
C GLN A 37 -7.73 -2.57 -20.93
N THR A 38 -8.97 -2.43 -21.41
CA THR A 38 -9.39 -1.21 -22.10
C THR A 38 -9.30 -0.01 -21.17
N PHE A 39 -8.56 1.00 -21.60
CA PHE A 39 -8.44 2.23 -20.84
C PHE A 39 -9.76 2.99 -20.85
N THR A 40 -10.33 3.24 -19.66
CA THR A 40 -11.44 4.18 -19.48
C THR A 40 -11.12 5.14 -18.35
N GLY A 41 -11.51 6.41 -18.50
CA GLY A 41 -11.26 7.43 -17.47
C GLY A 41 -11.88 7.07 -16.11
N VAL A 42 -13.03 6.39 -16.11
CA VAL A 42 -13.71 5.92 -14.89
C VAL A 42 -12.88 4.87 -14.16
N HIS A 43 -12.33 3.88 -14.87
CA HIS A 43 -11.48 2.85 -14.24
C HIS A 43 -10.17 3.44 -13.73
N ALA A 44 -9.52 4.29 -14.53
CA ALA A 44 -8.29 4.97 -14.12
C ALA A 44 -8.49 5.81 -12.85
N PHE A 45 -9.58 6.59 -12.79
CA PHE A 45 -9.90 7.41 -11.62
C PHE A 45 -10.20 6.56 -10.37
N ARG A 46 -10.93 5.45 -10.49
CA ARG A 46 -11.17 4.53 -9.35
C ARG A 46 -9.88 3.94 -8.79
N MET A 47 -8.94 3.57 -9.65
CA MET A 47 -7.62 3.08 -9.22
C MET A 47 -6.80 4.17 -8.53
N LEU A 48 -6.87 5.40 -9.01
CA LEU A 48 -6.23 6.55 -8.37
C LEU A 48 -6.84 6.83 -6.98
N LEU A 49 -8.18 6.73 -6.85
CA LEU A 49 -8.85 6.85 -5.54
C LEU A 49 -8.44 5.74 -4.56
N LEU A 50 -8.31 4.50 -5.04
CA LEU A 50 -7.80 3.39 -4.23
C LEU A 50 -6.36 3.68 -3.76
N ALA A 51 -5.48 4.09 -4.68
CA ALA A 51 -4.11 4.48 -4.36
C ALA A 51 -4.06 5.63 -3.35
N ALA A 52 -4.95 6.62 -3.48
CA ALA A 52 -5.08 7.73 -2.55
C ALA A 52 -5.51 7.23 -1.17
N GLY A 53 -6.59 6.45 -1.09
CA GLY A 53 -7.10 5.92 0.18
C GLY A 53 -6.03 5.14 0.95
N VAL A 54 -5.33 4.23 0.28
CA VAL A 54 -4.27 3.43 0.90
C VAL A 54 -3.07 4.30 1.32
N SER A 55 -2.60 5.19 0.43
CA SER A 55 -1.44 6.04 0.70
C SER A 55 -1.67 7.00 1.87
N PHE A 56 -2.87 7.58 1.95
CA PHE A 56 -3.25 8.44 3.07
C PHE A 56 -3.44 7.64 4.36
N ALA A 57 -4.05 6.44 4.32
CA ALA A 57 -4.18 5.59 5.48
C ALA A 57 -2.81 5.20 6.07
N PHE A 58 -1.87 4.77 5.22
CA PHE A 58 -0.53 4.41 5.67
C PHE A 58 0.24 5.63 6.20
N SER A 59 0.16 6.75 5.50
CA SER A 59 0.84 7.97 5.93
C SER A 59 0.25 8.56 7.22
N ALA A 60 -1.05 8.39 7.44
CA ALA A 60 -1.69 8.73 8.71
C ALA A 60 -1.15 7.86 9.86
N ALA A 61 -0.99 6.55 9.65
CA ALA A 61 -0.33 5.69 10.63
C ALA A 61 1.09 6.17 10.96
N GLY A 62 1.88 6.54 9.94
CA GLY A 62 3.20 7.16 10.12
C GLY A 62 3.14 8.49 10.89
N TRP A 63 2.14 9.32 10.62
CA TRP A 63 1.89 10.60 11.31
C TRP A 63 1.60 10.40 12.80
N PHE A 64 0.85 9.35 13.17
CA PHE A 64 0.65 8.95 14.58
C PHE A 64 1.88 8.32 15.24
N GLY A 65 2.96 8.09 14.47
CA GLY A 65 4.22 7.52 14.97
C GLY A 65 4.36 6.01 14.80
N ALA A 66 3.38 5.34 14.18
CA ALA A 66 3.43 3.92 13.87
C ALA A 66 4.32 3.64 12.64
N ARG A 67 5.64 3.80 12.83
CA ARG A 67 6.64 3.75 11.75
C ARG A 67 6.83 2.36 11.17
N TRP A 68 6.73 1.32 11.99
CA TRP A 68 6.84 -0.07 11.52
C TRP A 68 5.59 -0.47 10.75
N LEU A 69 4.41 -0.07 11.25
CA LEU A 69 3.17 -0.25 10.52
C LEU A 69 3.24 0.40 9.13
N TRP A 70 3.67 1.67 9.05
CA TRP A 70 3.84 2.35 7.76
C TRP A 70 4.80 1.60 6.83
N GLY A 71 6.00 1.24 7.31
CA GLY A 71 7.02 0.59 6.48
C GLY A 71 6.61 -0.79 5.98
N ILE A 72 6.09 -1.64 6.87
CA ILE A 72 5.69 -3.00 6.54
C ILE A 72 4.45 -3.00 5.64
N SER A 73 3.49 -2.10 5.89
CA SER A 73 2.30 -1.99 5.03
C SER A 73 2.66 -1.56 3.60
N ASN A 74 3.61 -0.64 3.44
CA ASN A 74 4.12 -0.29 2.11
C ASN A 74 4.83 -1.48 1.45
N GLY A 75 5.59 -2.26 2.21
CA GLY A 75 6.21 -3.49 1.71
C GLY A 75 5.17 -4.51 1.23
N GLY A 76 4.11 -4.73 2.02
CA GLY A 76 2.99 -5.60 1.63
C GLY A 76 2.22 -5.09 0.42
N PHE A 77 2.02 -3.77 0.30
CA PHE A 77 1.40 -3.17 -0.87
C PHE A 77 2.23 -3.38 -2.15
N ILE A 78 3.55 -3.16 -2.08
CA ILE A 78 4.47 -3.42 -3.20
C ILE A 78 4.45 -4.90 -3.59
N ALA A 79 4.51 -5.80 -2.60
CA ALA A 79 4.41 -7.24 -2.84
C ALA A 79 3.05 -7.63 -3.45
N GLY A 80 1.96 -6.98 -3.03
CA GLY A 80 0.64 -7.16 -3.60
C GLY A 80 0.57 -6.71 -5.05
N LEU A 81 1.16 -5.57 -5.40
CA LEU A 81 1.25 -5.11 -6.79
C LEU A 81 2.05 -6.11 -7.65
N ALA A 82 3.14 -6.64 -7.11
CA ALA A 82 3.91 -7.69 -7.81
C ALA A 82 3.07 -8.96 -8.00
N ALA A 83 2.35 -9.43 -6.98
CA ALA A 83 1.46 -10.58 -7.08
C ALA A 83 0.36 -10.35 -8.14
N MET A 84 -0.19 -9.14 -8.18
CA MET A 84 -1.17 -8.74 -9.19
C MET A 84 -0.63 -8.89 -10.61
N ALA A 85 0.58 -8.36 -10.85
CA ALA A 85 1.22 -8.43 -12.15
C ALA A 85 1.53 -9.88 -12.55
N LEU A 86 2.02 -10.70 -11.61
CA LEU A 86 2.40 -12.09 -11.89
C LEU A 86 1.20 -13.01 -12.14
N LEU A 87 0.08 -12.79 -11.44
CA LEU A 87 -1.12 -13.63 -11.53
C LEU A 87 -2.13 -13.12 -12.57
N GLY A 88 -1.86 -11.97 -13.18
CA GLY A 88 -2.68 -11.37 -14.21
C GLY A 88 -2.34 -11.90 -15.60
N SER A 89 -2.38 -13.22 -15.80
CA SER A 89 -2.17 -13.85 -17.11
C SER A 89 -3.50 -14.29 -17.71
N ASP A 90 -3.65 -14.03 -19.01
CA ASP A 90 -4.77 -14.38 -19.89
C ASP A 90 -6.15 -13.78 -19.60
N LYS A 91 -6.85 -13.44 -20.69
CA LYS A 91 -8.01 -12.54 -20.74
C LYS A 91 -9.30 -13.14 -20.14
N ASN A 92 -9.20 -14.14 -19.27
CA ASN A 92 -10.36 -14.68 -18.59
C ASN A 92 -10.70 -13.81 -17.38
N GLY A 93 -11.99 -13.51 -17.20
CA GLY A 93 -12.46 -12.70 -16.06
C GLY A 93 -12.11 -13.30 -14.69
N TRP A 94 -11.86 -14.61 -14.62
CA TRP A 94 -11.43 -15.30 -13.40
C TRP A 94 -9.98 -15.01 -13.01
N GLU A 95 -9.06 -14.98 -13.97
CA GLU A 95 -7.64 -14.67 -13.71
C GLU A 95 -7.49 -13.22 -13.27
N ASP A 96 -8.26 -12.31 -13.88
CA ASP A 96 -8.33 -10.91 -13.46
C ASP A 96 -8.81 -10.74 -12.02
N LEU A 97 -9.83 -11.52 -11.63
CA LEU A 97 -10.36 -11.53 -10.27
C LEU A 97 -9.34 -12.11 -9.28
N ILE A 98 -8.68 -13.22 -9.62
CA ILE A 98 -7.65 -13.85 -8.77
C ILE A 98 -6.47 -12.91 -8.57
N SER A 99 -5.99 -12.28 -9.64
CA SER A 99 -4.92 -11.26 -9.59
C SER A 99 -5.29 -10.13 -8.62
N PHE A 100 -6.51 -9.60 -8.73
CA PHE A 100 -6.97 -8.51 -7.86
C PHE A 100 -7.15 -8.95 -6.39
N LEU A 101 -7.73 -10.14 -6.15
CA LEU A 101 -7.88 -10.68 -4.80
C LEU A 101 -6.52 -10.96 -4.15
N SER A 102 -5.55 -11.45 -4.93
CA SER A 102 -4.18 -11.69 -4.46
C SER A 102 -3.50 -10.38 -4.06
N PHE A 103 -3.65 -9.32 -4.86
CA PHE A 103 -3.21 -7.98 -4.49
C PHE A 103 -3.76 -7.53 -3.14
N LEU A 104 -5.09 -7.65 -2.97
CA LEU A 104 -5.75 -7.25 -1.72
C LEU A 104 -5.28 -8.10 -0.54
N LEU A 105 -5.21 -9.42 -0.70
CA LEU A 105 -4.81 -10.35 0.34
C LEU A 105 -3.37 -10.09 0.82
N VAL A 106 -2.43 -9.93 -0.11
CA VAL A 106 -1.02 -9.66 0.22
C VAL A 106 -0.87 -8.28 0.88
N THR A 107 -1.60 -7.28 0.38
CA THR A 107 -1.61 -5.94 0.99
C THR A 107 -2.15 -5.98 2.43
N VAL A 108 -3.29 -6.63 2.64
CA VAL A 108 -3.90 -6.79 3.98
C VAL A 108 -3.00 -7.62 4.90
N GLY A 109 -2.35 -8.67 4.39
CA GLY A 109 -1.37 -9.45 5.13
C GLY A 109 -0.20 -8.58 5.61
N GLY A 110 0.34 -7.72 4.74
CA GLY A 110 1.38 -6.76 5.12
C GLY A 110 0.91 -5.77 6.19
N ILE A 111 -0.32 -5.26 6.08
CA ILE A 111 -0.91 -4.41 7.11
C ILE A 111 -1.01 -5.17 8.45
N ALA A 112 -1.53 -6.39 8.44
CA ALA A 112 -1.68 -7.21 9.64
C ALA A 112 -0.33 -7.47 10.32
N ILE A 113 0.69 -7.85 9.55
CA ILE A 113 2.07 -8.02 10.06
C ILE A 113 2.58 -6.69 10.62
N GLY A 114 2.36 -5.59 9.92
CA GLY A 114 2.75 -4.26 10.37
C GLY A 114 2.12 -3.87 11.72
N ILE A 115 0.84 -4.20 11.92
CA ILE A 115 0.13 -3.96 13.18
C ILE A 115 0.77 -4.79 14.30
N VAL A 116 0.99 -6.09 14.07
CA VAL A 116 1.59 -6.98 15.06
C VAL A 116 2.99 -6.47 15.47
N VAL A 117 3.82 -6.12 14.49
CA VAL A 117 5.18 -5.62 14.75
C VAL A 117 5.14 -4.29 15.52
N GLU A 118 4.26 -3.36 15.15
CA GLU A 118 4.15 -2.09 15.87
C GLU A 118 3.67 -2.29 17.32
N VAL A 119 2.70 -3.16 17.55
CA VAL A 119 2.20 -3.50 18.90
C VAL A 119 3.31 -4.12 19.75
N VAL A 120 4.03 -5.11 19.23
CA VAL A 120 5.17 -5.73 19.93
C VAL A 120 6.24 -4.67 20.25
N ALA A 121 6.59 -3.83 19.28
CA ALA A 121 7.57 -2.76 19.49
C ALA A 121 7.10 -1.71 20.52
N ALA A 122 5.81 -1.41 20.59
CA ALA A 122 5.24 -0.52 21.59
C ALA A 122 5.30 -1.12 23.00
N VAL A 123 4.95 -2.40 23.16
CA VAL A 123 5.02 -3.13 24.44
C VAL A 123 6.46 -3.20 24.95
N LEU A 124 7.42 -3.54 24.09
CA LEU A 124 8.84 -3.60 24.48
C LEU A 124 9.39 -2.22 24.90
N ARG A 125 8.99 -1.14 24.20
CA ARG A 125 9.35 0.24 24.57
C ARG A 125 8.74 0.65 25.91
N TYR A 126 7.50 0.25 26.18
CA TYR A 126 6.85 0.52 27.47
C TYR A 126 7.57 -0.20 28.62
N LYS A 127 7.91 -1.48 28.45
CA LYS A 127 8.63 -2.27 29.46
C LYS A 127 10.03 -1.73 29.78
N LYS A 128 10.71 -1.08 28.83
CA LYS A 128 12.05 -0.52 29.04
C LYS A 128 12.03 0.84 29.75
N THR A 129 10.91 1.55 29.71
CA THR A 129 10.76 2.88 30.30
C THR A 129 10.27 2.84 31.75
N ARG A 130 9.67 1.71 32.17
CA ARG A 130 9.40 1.40 33.58
C ARG A 130 10.59 0.66 34.19
#